data_AF-A0A7R9QLQ8-F1
#
_entry.id   AF-A0A7R9QLQ8-F1
#
_cell.length_a   1.000
_cell.length_b   1.000
_cell.length_c   1.000
_cell.angle_alpha   90.00
_cell.angle_beta   90.00
_cell.angle_gamma   90.00
#
_symmetry.space_group_name_H-M   'P 1'
#
loop_
_entity.id
_entity.type
_entity.pdbx_description
1 polymer ?
#
loop_
_entity_poly.entity_id
_entity_poly.type
_entity_poly.pdbx_seq_one_letter_code
_entity_poly.pdbx_strand_id
1 'polypeptide(L)'
;MDPDGVIESNWDEIVSNFDDMNLREELLRGIYAYGFEKPSAIQQRAIIPCIKGMDVIAQAQSGTGKTATFSIAILQQIDTSLNECQALILAPTRELAQQIQKVVLALG
;
A
#
# COMPACT_ATOMS: atom_id res chain seq x y z
N MET A 1 -12.40 21.49 0.83
CA MET A 1 -11.37 21.30 1.87
C MET A 1 -11.87 21.98 3.11
N ASP A 2 -11.91 21.24 4.22
CA ASP A 2 -12.11 21.80 5.56
C ASP A 2 -11.07 22.93 5.79
N PRO A 3 -11.38 24.02 6.50
CA PRO A 3 -10.40 25.03 6.90
C PRO A 3 -9.12 24.47 7.54
N ASP A 4 -9.17 23.27 8.14
CA ASP A 4 -8.02 22.58 8.72
C ASP A 4 -7.27 21.67 7.72
N GLY A 5 -7.69 21.62 6.45
CA GLY A 5 -7.07 20.80 5.40
C GLY A 5 -7.32 19.29 5.57
N VAL A 6 -8.32 18.91 6.37
CA VAL A 6 -8.75 17.52 6.55
C VAL A 6 -9.62 17.10 5.35
N ILE A 7 -9.32 15.92 4.80
CA ILE A 7 -10.16 15.30 3.77
C ILE A 7 -11.21 14.38 4.41
N GLU A 8 -12.43 14.44 3.90
CA GLU A 8 -13.48 13.46 4.24
C GLU A 8 -13.33 12.23 3.34
N SER A 9 -13.43 11.04 3.91
CA SER A 9 -13.37 9.80 3.13
C SER A 9 -14.69 9.57 2.40
N ASN A 10 -14.60 9.19 1.14
CA ASN A 10 -15.72 8.77 0.29
C ASN A 10 -15.69 7.24 0.03
N TRP A 11 -14.97 6.49 0.87
CA TRP A 11 -14.77 5.05 0.72
C TRP A 11 -15.13 4.32 2.02
N ASP A 12 -16.15 3.46 1.95
CA ASP A 12 -16.74 2.83 3.14
C ASP A 12 -16.28 1.38 3.37
N GLU A 13 -15.62 0.76 2.39
CA GLU A 13 -15.18 -0.63 2.50
C GLU A 13 -13.96 -0.74 3.43
N ILE A 14 -14.06 -1.60 4.44
CA ILE A 14 -13.00 -1.89 5.42
C ILE A 14 -12.72 -3.38 5.39
N VAL A 15 -11.48 -3.76 5.10
CA VAL A 15 -11.05 -5.16 5.11
C VAL A 15 -10.08 -5.39 6.26
N SER A 16 -10.50 -6.17 7.26
CA SER A 16 -9.79 -6.33 8.54
C SER A 16 -8.68 -7.38 8.56
N ASN A 17 -8.51 -8.15 7.49
CA ASN A 17 -7.45 -9.16 7.35
C ASN A 17 -6.87 -9.14 5.92
N PHE A 18 -5.57 -9.39 5.78
CA PHE A 18 -4.92 -9.47 4.46
C PHE A 18 -5.43 -10.66 3.64
N ASP A 19 -5.80 -11.77 4.28
CA ASP A 19 -6.39 -12.94 3.62
C ASP A 19 -7.68 -12.58 2.85
N ASP A 20 -8.44 -11.60 3.33
CA ASP A 20 -9.71 -11.17 2.76
C ASP A 20 -9.53 -10.17 1.59
N MET A 21 -8.28 -9.77 1.29
CA MET A 21 -7.98 -8.79 0.23
C MET A 21 -7.74 -9.43 -1.15
N ASN A 22 -7.86 -10.75 -1.27
CA ASN A 22 -7.63 -11.51 -2.51
C ASN A 22 -6.25 -11.22 -3.15
N LEU A 23 -5.21 -11.17 -2.31
CA LEU A 23 -3.82 -10.96 -2.73
C LEU A 23 -3.22 -12.24 -3.31
N ARG A 24 -2.21 -12.09 -4.17
CA ARG A 24 -1.41 -13.23 -4.64
C ARG A 24 -0.73 -13.92 -3.46
N GLU A 25 -0.65 -15.25 -3.49
CA GLU A 25 -0.13 -16.04 -2.36
C GLU A 25 1.31 -15.66 -1.99
N GLU A 26 2.16 -15.43 -2.97
CA GLU A 26 3.56 -15.03 -2.78
C GLU A 26 3.67 -13.67 -2.08
N LEU A 27 2.82 -12.71 -2.45
CA LEU A 27 2.76 -11.39 -1.81
C LEU A 27 2.24 -11.51 -0.38
N LEU A 28 1.21 -12.32 -0.16
CA LEU A 28 0.65 -12.58 1.16
C LEU A 28 1.69 -13.20 2.10
N ARG A 29 2.49 -14.15 1.61
CA ARG A 29 3.64 -14.71 2.36
C ARG A 29 4.67 -13.64 2.70
N GLY A 30 5.00 -12.74 1.77
CA GLY A 30 5.91 -11.62 2.01
C GLY A 30 5.41 -10.66 3.09
N ILE A 31 4.11 -10.34 3.08
CA ILE A 31 3.46 -9.51 4.12
C ILE A 31 3.64 -10.11 5.51
N TYR A 32 3.34 -11.39 5.68
CA TYR A 32 3.48 -12.07 6.98
C TYR A 32 4.95 -12.25 7.37
N ALA A 33 5.84 -12.57 6.42
CA ALA A 33 7.28 -12.71 6.69
C ALA A 33 7.94 -11.39 7.11
N TYR A 34 7.43 -10.25 6.61
CA TYR A 34 7.86 -8.93 7.05
C TYR A 34 7.43 -8.61 8.49
N GLY A 35 6.46 -9.35 9.04
CA GLY A 35 5.95 -9.20 10.40
C GLY A 35 4.62 -8.45 10.51
N PHE A 36 3.89 -8.23 9.40
CA PHE A 36 2.54 -7.72 9.48
C PHE A 36 1.56 -8.84 9.84
N GLU A 37 0.85 -8.71 10.96
CA GLU A 37 -0.18 -9.69 11.36
C GLU A 37 -1.59 -9.26 10.94
N LYS A 38 -1.91 -7.97 11.13
CA LYS A 38 -3.20 -7.37 10.77
C LYS A 38 -2.98 -6.04 10.06
N PRO A 39 -3.85 -5.68 9.09
CA PRO A 39 -3.77 -4.40 8.42
C PRO A 39 -4.03 -3.25 9.40
N SER A 40 -3.21 -2.20 9.33
CA SER A 40 -3.45 -0.93 10.02
C SER A 40 -4.68 -0.20 9.48
N ALA A 41 -5.16 0.84 10.18
CA ALA A 41 -6.38 1.56 9.78
C ALA A 41 -6.35 2.10 8.34
N ILE A 42 -5.18 2.55 7.87
CA ILE A 42 -5.01 3.01 6.48
C ILE A 42 -4.94 1.83 5.50
N GLN A 43 -4.26 0.74 5.87
CA GLN A 43 -4.17 -0.46 5.02
C GLN A 43 -5.55 -1.10 4.79
N GLN A 44 -6.38 -1.16 5.85
CA GLN A 44 -7.75 -1.70 5.79
C GLN A 44 -8.65 -0.98 4.77
N ARG A 45 -8.40 0.31 4.51
CA ARG A 45 -9.24 1.16 3.66
C ARG A 45 -8.63 1.42 2.28
N ALA A 46 -7.32 1.54 2.19
CA ALA A 46 -6.65 2.05 0.99
C ALA A 46 -6.07 0.96 0.08
N ILE A 47 -5.81 -0.27 0.57
CA ILE A 47 -5.22 -1.32 -0.28
C ILE A 47 -6.19 -1.71 -1.42
N ILE A 48 -7.44 -2.01 -1.10
CA ILE A 48 -8.45 -2.44 -2.08
C ILE A 48 -8.73 -1.42 -3.19
N PRO A 49 -9.05 -0.14 -2.91
CA PRO A 49 -9.30 0.82 -3.98
C PRO A 49 -8.07 1.03 -4.87
N CYS A 50 -6.85 1.00 -4.31
CA CYS A 50 -5.61 1.05 -5.11
C CYS A 50 -5.45 -0.18 -6.02
N ILE A 51 -5.75 -1.39 -5.54
CA ILE A 51 -5.72 -2.62 -6.37
C ILE A 51 -6.79 -2.58 -7.47
N LYS A 52 -7.94 -1.95 -7.20
CA LYS A 52 -9.01 -1.71 -8.17
C LYS A 52 -8.64 -0.66 -9.25
N GLY A 53 -7.44 -0.08 -9.19
CA GLY A 53 -6.95 0.91 -10.15
C GLY A 53 -7.58 2.30 -9.98
N MET A 54 -8.12 2.61 -8.81
CA MET A 54 -8.71 3.92 -8.53
C MET A 54 -7.63 4.94 -8.14
N ASP A 55 -7.89 6.21 -8.45
CA ASP A 55 -7.10 7.31 -7.89
C ASP A 55 -7.47 7.51 -6.41
N VAL A 56 -6.47 7.40 -5.52
CA VAL A 56 -6.68 7.44 -4.07
C VAL A 56 -5.89 8.58 -3.45
N ILE A 57 -6.59 9.42 -2.67
CA ILE A 57 -5.97 10.39 -1.77
C ILE A 57 -6.05 9.84 -0.34
N ALA A 58 -4.88 9.58 0.24
CA ALA A 58 -4.76 9.01 1.58
C ALA A 58 -4.04 9.98 2.53
N GLN A 59 -4.77 10.56 3.48
CA GLN A 59 -4.21 11.38 4.55
C GLN A 59 -4.02 10.52 5.81
N ALA A 60 -2.78 10.31 6.23
CA ALA A 60 -2.49 9.60 7.48
C ALA A 60 -1.18 10.08 8.11
N GLN A 61 -1.04 9.92 9.43
CA GLN A 61 0.17 10.30 10.17
C GLN A 61 1.36 9.38 9.84
N SER A 62 2.59 9.81 10.12
CA SER A 62 3.77 8.96 10.00
C SER A 62 3.69 7.73 10.91
N GLY A 63 4.29 6.61 10.51
CA GLY A 63 4.24 5.36 11.27
C GLY A 63 2.94 4.55 11.16
N THR A 64 1.95 5.01 10.39
CA THR A 64 0.64 4.33 10.25
C THR A 64 0.60 3.21 9.20
N GLY A 65 1.70 2.89 8.53
CA GLY A 65 1.76 1.82 7.52
C GLY A 65 1.47 2.26 6.08
N LYS A 66 1.51 3.57 5.78
CA LYS A 66 1.33 4.11 4.42
C LYS A 66 2.26 3.48 3.39
N THR A 67 3.54 3.31 3.72
CA THR A 67 4.53 2.71 2.80
C THR A 67 4.11 1.32 2.35
N ALA A 68 3.82 0.43 3.30
CA ALA A 68 3.34 -0.90 2.98
C ALA A 68 2.00 -0.89 2.22
N THR A 69 1.12 0.10 2.48
CA THR A 69 -0.17 0.23 1.77
C THR A 69 0.00 0.33 0.26
N PHE A 70 0.79 1.30 -0.23
CA PHE A 70 1.01 1.43 -1.67
C PHE A 70 1.97 0.36 -2.21
N SER A 71 2.93 -0.12 -1.41
CA SER A 71 3.83 -1.20 -1.83
C SER A 71 3.05 -2.49 -2.12
N ILE A 72 2.13 -2.89 -1.25
CA ILE A 72 1.25 -4.06 -1.45
C ILE A 72 0.39 -3.86 -2.69
N ALA A 73 -0.25 -2.69 -2.84
CA ALA A 73 -1.13 -2.42 -3.97
C ALA A 73 -0.39 -2.41 -5.32
N ILE A 74 0.83 -1.86 -5.36
CA ILE A 74 1.69 -1.88 -6.55
C ILE A 74 2.12 -3.32 -6.84
N LEU A 75 2.70 -4.01 -5.84
CA LEU A 75 3.18 -5.38 -6.01
C LEU A 75 2.06 -6.33 -6.41
N GLN A 76 0.81 -6.11 -6.02
CA GLN A 76 -0.33 -6.91 -6.48
C GLN A 76 -0.61 -6.74 -7.98
N GLN A 77 -0.32 -5.55 -8.54
CA GLN A 77 -0.62 -5.20 -9.93
C GLN A 77 0.54 -5.45 -10.90
N ILE A 78 1.76 -5.66 -10.41
CA ILE A 78 2.92 -5.94 -11.27
C ILE A 78 2.74 -7.25 -12.06
N ASP A 79 2.92 -7.17 -13.37
CA ASP A 79 3.08 -8.31 -14.27
C ASP A 79 4.56 -8.74 -14.32
N THR A 80 4.87 -9.87 -13.69
CA THR A 80 6.24 -10.39 -13.60
C THR A 80 6.77 -10.98 -14.91
N SER A 81 5.92 -11.10 -15.95
CA SER A 81 6.35 -11.54 -17.27
C SER A 81 6.96 -10.39 -18.10
N LEU A 82 6.69 -9.14 -17.73
CA LEU A 82 7.15 -7.94 -18.41
C LEU A 82 8.33 -7.30 -17.67
N ASN A 83 9.51 -7.29 -18.29
CA ASN A 83 10.71 -6.67 -17.74
C ASN A 83 10.84 -5.20 -18.15
N GLU A 84 9.89 -4.38 -17.70
CA GLU A 84 9.85 -2.95 -17.94
C GLU A 84 9.36 -2.18 -16.70
N CYS A 85 9.48 -0.85 -16.71
CA CYS A 85 9.00 -0.02 -15.60
C CYS A 85 7.46 0.05 -15.63
N GLN A 86 6.81 -0.54 -14.62
CA GLN A 86 5.34 -0.61 -14.51
C GLN A 86 4.77 0.30 -13.42
N ALA A 87 5.61 0.78 -12.48
CA ALA A 87 5.19 1.66 -11.39
C ALA A 87 6.31 2.65 -11.01
N LEU A 88 5.93 3.87 -10.67
CA LEU A 88 6.85 4.92 -10.21
C LEU A 88 6.40 5.45 -8.86
N ILE A 89 7.28 5.40 -7.86
CA ILE A 89 7.05 5.98 -6.53
C ILE A 89 7.95 7.21 -6.39
N LEU A 90 7.36 8.37 -6.13
CA LEU A 90 8.08 9.60 -5.86
C LEU A 90 8.20 9.83 -4.35
N ALA A 91 9.40 10.18 -3.89
CA ALA A 91 9.67 10.52 -2.50
C ALA A 91 10.42 11.86 -2.41
N PRO A 92 10.18 12.65 -1.35
CA PRO A 92 10.79 13.97 -1.19
C PRO A 92 12.30 13.93 -0.87
N THR A 93 12.80 12.80 -0.36
CA THR A 93 14.22 12.63 -0.01
C THR A 93 14.74 11.27 -0.45
N ARG A 94 16.05 11.18 -0.67
CA ARG A 94 16.73 9.95 -1.06
C ARG A 94 16.63 8.89 0.04
N GLU A 95 16.73 9.31 1.30
CA GLU A 95 16.68 8.42 2.46
C GLU A 95 15.30 7.77 2.57
N LEU A 96 14.22 8.54 2.31
CA LEU A 96 12.87 7.99 2.27
C LEU A 96 12.69 7.06 1.05
N ALA A 97 13.23 7.41 -0.11
CA ALA A 97 13.21 6.52 -1.28
C ALA A 97 13.88 5.16 -0.98
N GLN A 98 15.02 5.17 -0.29
CA GLN A 98 15.71 3.94 0.14
C GLN A 98 14.92 3.14 1.18
N GLN A 99 14.22 3.80 2.10
CA GLN A 99 13.33 3.12 3.05
C GLN A 99 12.17 2.44 2.33
N ILE A 100 11.55 3.13 1.36
CA ILE A 100 10.47 2.58 0.55
C ILE A 100 10.97 1.36 -0.24
N GLN A 101 12.13 1.47 -0.90
CA GLN A 101 12.74 0.37 -1.64
C GLN A 101 12.92 -0.89 -0.77
N LYS A 102 13.41 -0.73 0.47
CA LYS A 102 13.58 -1.85 1.40
C LYS A 102 12.25 -2.53 1.74
N VAL A 103 11.17 -1.77 1.90
CA VAL A 103 9.84 -2.33 2.15
C VAL A 103 9.36 -3.10 0.93
N VAL A 104 9.47 -2.52 -0.27
CA VAL A 104 9.05 -3.19 -1.52
C VAL A 104 9.78 -4.53 -1.67
N LEU A 105 11.12 -4.53 -1.62
CA LEU A 105 11.94 -5.74 -1.76
C LEU A 105 11.67 -6.82 -0.70
N ALA A 106 11.23 -6.42 0.50
CA ALA A 106 10.96 -7.39 1.55
C ALA A 106 9.56 -8.02 1.44
N LEU A 107 8.63 -7.36 0.75
CA LEU A 107 7.26 -7.85 0.52
C LEU A 107 7.15 -8.70 -0.74
N GLY A 108 7.99 -8.48 -1.75
CA GLY A 108 7.97 -9.21 -3.02
C GLY A 108 9.14 -8.83 -3.92
#